data_AF-A0A6B9THC0-F1
#
_entry.id   AF-A0A6B9THC0-F1
#
_cell.length_a   1.000
_cell.length_b   1.000
_cell.length_c   1.000
_cell.angle_alpha   90.00
_cell.angle_beta   90.00
_cell.angle_gamma   90.00
#
_symmetry.space_group_name_H-M   'P 1'
#
loop_
_entity.id
_entity.type
_entity.pdbx_description
1 polymer ?
#
loop_
_entity_poly.entity_id
_entity_poly.type
_entity_poly.pdbx_seq_one_letter_code
_entity_poly.pdbx_strand_id
1 'polypeptide(L)'
;MRIVWEKTPEREDEVKVAEFIEGKIKIIQDLLLIYIREGLSALSFTPQPLGGSFYTCEIKYHRHDRRYIINVWDGVRVGDGLPVIYGYLDYHE
;
A
#
# COMPACT_ATOMS: atom_id res chain seq x y z
N MET A 1 4.32 0.79 -13.21
CA MET A 1 3.32 0.50 -12.16
C MET A 1 2.63 1.80 -11.76
N ARG A 2 1.32 1.77 -11.50
CA ARG A 2 0.59 2.86 -10.83
C ARG A 2 -0.34 2.30 -9.76
N ILE A 3 -0.72 3.13 -8.79
CA ILE A 3 -1.72 2.78 -7.79
C ILE A 3 -3.06 3.31 -8.28
N VAL A 4 -4.09 2.47 -8.19
CA VAL A 4 -5.47 2.89 -8.40
C VAL A 4 -6.21 2.74 -7.09
N TRP A 5 -6.56 3.87 -6.48
CA TRP A 5 -7.33 3.90 -5.24
C TRP A 5 -8.79 3.57 -5.51
N GLU A 6 -9.40 2.77 -4.64
CA GLU A 6 -10.82 2.38 -4.77
C GLU A 6 -11.77 3.54 -4.42
N LYS A 7 -11.29 4.49 -3.60
CA LYS A 7 -11.91 5.78 -3.35
C LYS A 7 -10.88 6.89 -3.52
N THR A 8 -11.30 8.06 -4.00
CA THR A 8 -10.44 9.24 -3.98
C THR A 8 -10.12 9.61 -2.54
N PRO A 9 -8.85 9.78 -2.14
CA PRO A 9 -8.48 10.32 -0.84
C PRO A 9 -9.09 11.71 -0.64
N GLU A 10 -9.88 11.89 0.42
CA GLU A 10 -10.57 13.17 0.69
C GLU A 10 -10.10 13.81 2.00
N ARG A 11 -9.80 12.98 3.00
CA ARG A 11 -9.32 13.48 4.29
C ARG A 11 -7.83 13.83 4.20
N GLU A 12 -7.40 14.79 5.02
CA GLU A 12 -6.02 15.30 5.01
C GLU A 12 -4.96 14.20 5.26
N ASP A 13 -5.26 13.26 6.16
CA ASP A 13 -4.44 12.08 6.44
C ASP A 13 -4.36 11.13 5.23
N GLU A 14 -5.50 10.85 4.60
CA GLU A 14 -5.59 10.01 3.40
C GLU A 14 -4.78 10.59 2.24
N VAL A 15 -4.92 11.90 1.98
CA VAL A 15 -4.20 12.60 0.90
C VAL A 15 -2.69 12.55 1.16
N LYS A 16 -2.25 12.91 2.37
CA LYS A 16 -0.83 12.90 2.74
C LYS A 16 -0.18 11.53 2.56
N VAL A 17 -0.85 10.47 3.02
CA VAL A 17 -0.28 9.12 2.91
C VAL A 17 -0.34 8.60 1.47
N ALA A 18 -1.39 8.91 0.71
CA ALA A 18 -1.48 8.57 -0.71
C ALA A 18 -0.34 9.22 -1.52
N GLU A 19 -0.14 10.54 -1.37
CA GLU A 19 0.94 11.28 -2.04
C GLU A 19 2.32 10.74 -1.67
N PHE A 20 2.54 10.40 -0.39
CA PHE A 20 3.79 9.78 0.04
C PHE A 20 4.04 8.45 -0.66
N ILE A 21 3.05 7.55 -0.66
CA ILE A 21 3.17 6.22 -1.26
C ILE A 21 3.39 6.33 -2.77
N GLU A 22 2.63 7.20 -3.46
CA GLU A 22 2.79 7.47 -4.89
C GLU A 22 4.18 8.03 -5.21
N GLY A 23 4.71 8.91 -4.36
CA GLY A 23 6.09 9.40 -4.44
C GLY A 23 7.16 8.32 -4.26
N LYS A 24 6.79 7.14 -3.75
CA LYS A 24 7.68 5.97 -3.56
C LYS A 24 7.38 4.82 -4.53
N ILE A 25 6.61 5.06 -5.61
CA ILE A 25 6.16 4.00 -6.52
C ILE A 25 7.27 3.09 -7.06
N LYS A 26 8.46 3.63 -7.34
CA LYS A 26 9.61 2.83 -7.80
C LYS A 26 10.11 1.85 -6.74
N ILE A 27 10.24 2.30 -5.49
CA ILE A 27 10.66 1.45 -4.37
C ILE A 27 9.62 0.34 -4.15
N ILE A 28 8.34 0.69 -4.22
CA ILE A 28 7.24 -0.27 -4.08
C ILE A 28 7.31 -1.31 -5.21
N GLN A 29 7.63 -0.89 -6.44
CA GLN A 29 7.78 -1.80 -7.57
C GLN A 29 8.94 -2.77 -7.36
N ASP A 30 10.08 -2.29 -6.88
CA ASP A 30 11.25 -3.14 -6.60
C ASP A 30 10.94 -4.15 -5.48
N LEU A 31 10.25 -3.71 -4.42
CA LEU A 31 9.82 -4.60 -3.34
C LEU A 31 8.78 -5.62 -3.82
N LEU A 32 7.88 -5.23 -4.73
CA LEU A 32 6.91 -6.15 -5.34
C LEU A 32 7.62 -7.25 -6.14
N LEU A 33 8.67 -6.92 -6.90
CA LEU A 33 9.47 -7.91 -7.62
C LEU A 33 10.11 -8.93 -6.67
N ILE A 34 10.65 -8.48 -5.54
CA ILE A 34 11.20 -9.36 -4.50
C ILE A 34 10.09 -10.25 -3.92
N TYR A 35 8.94 -9.65 -3.57
CA TYR A 35 7.77 -10.39 -3.10
C TYR A 35 7.37 -11.52 -4.05
N ILE A 36 7.30 -11.24 -5.36
CA ILE A 36 6.93 -12.22 -6.40
C ILE A 36 7.96 -13.33 -6.47
N ARG A 37 9.24 -12.94 -6.59
CA ARG A 37 10.36 -13.87 -6.75
C ARG A 37 10.50 -14.82 -5.57
N GLU A 38 10.33 -14.34 -4.35
CA GLU A 38 10.50 -15.11 -3.13
C GLU A 38 9.20 -15.82 -2.68
N GLY A 39 8.08 -15.63 -3.41
CA GLY A 39 6.82 -16.31 -3.13
C GLY A 39 6.21 -15.96 -1.77
N LEU A 40 6.36 -14.72 -1.33
CA LEU A 40 5.89 -14.28 -0.01
C LEU A 40 4.36 -14.20 0.07
N SER A 41 3.81 -14.30 1.29
CA SER A 41 2.36 -14.19 1.51
C SER A 41 1.86 -12.75 1.40
N ALA A 42 2.57 -11.81 2.02
CA ALA A 42 2.35 -10.37 1.94
C ALA A 42 3.67 -9.61 2.13
N LEU A 43 3.68 -8.36 1.68
CA LEU A 43 4.74 -7.39 1.95
C LEU A 43 4.14 -6.27 2.81
N SER A 44 4.68 -6.03 3.99
CA SER A 44 4.24 -4.93 4.86
C SER A 44 5.40 -4.03 5.26
N PHE A 45 5.20 -2.72 5.23
CA PHE A 45 6.18 -1.75 5.68
C PHE A 45 5.52 -0.54 6.33
N THR A 46 6.20 0.04 7.32
CA THR A 46 5.79 1.26 8.01
C THR A 46 6.86 2.31 7.74
N PRO A 47 6.56 3.41 7.02
CA PRO A 47 7.51 4.49 6.79
C PRO A 47 7.70 5.32 8.07
N GLN A 48 8.58 6.31 7.99
CA GLN A 48 8.70 7.32 9.04
C GLN A 48 7.36 8.06 9.26
N PRO A 49 7.10 8.57 10.47
CA PRO A 49 5.85 9.27 10.78
C PRO A 49 5.54 10.39 9.79
N LEU A 50 4.29 10.44 9.32
CA LEU A 50 3.78 11.49 8.44
C LEU A 50 2.87 12.41 9.26
N GLY A 51 3.31 13.65 9.48
CA GLY A 51 2.54 14.61 10.29
C GLY A 51 2.30 14.14 11.74
N GLY A 52 3.23 13.37 12.31
CA GLY A 52 3.12 12.84 13.69
C GLY A 52 2.33 11.55 13.82
N SER A 53 1.76 11.02 12.74
CA SER A 53 1.03 9.75 12.72
C SER A 53 1.83 8.66 11.99
N PHE A 54 1.63 7.40 12.38
CA PHE A 54 2.23 6.24 11.73
C PHE A 54 1.23 5.64 10.75
N TYR A 55 1.73 5.10 9.64
CA TYR A 55 0.90 4.38 8.68
C TYR A 55 1.60 3.09 8.25
N THR A 56 0.91 1.98 8.19
CA THR A 56 1.48 0.72 7.68
C THR A 56 0.87 0.41 6.32
N CYS A 57 1.71 0.21 5.31
CA CYS A 57 1.30 -0.26 4.01
C CYS A 57 1.43 -1.78 3.95
N GLU A 58 0.41 -2.46 3.44
CA GLU A 58 0.39 -3.90 3.15
C GLU A 58 0.09 -4.11 1.66
N ILE A 59 0.91 -4.90 0.99
CA ILE A 59 0.69 -5.38 -0.37
C ILE A 59 0.51 -6.89 -0.34
N LYS A 60 -0.52 -7.39 -0.99
CA LYS A 60 -0.79 -8.83 -1.13
C LYS A 60 -1.48 -9.14 -2.43
N TYR A 61 -1.30 -10.37 -2.91
CA TYR A 61 -2.00 -10.84 -4.10
C TYR A 61 -3.42 -11.31 -3.76
N HIS A 62 -4.43 -10.65 -4.34
CA HIS A 62 -5.82 -11.05 -4.20
C HIS A 62 -6.19 -12.07 -5.29
N ARG A 63 -6.27 -13.36 -4.92
CA ARG A 63 -6.44 -14.46 -5.88
C ARG A 63 -7.75 -14.37 -6.69
N HIS A 64 -8.84 -13.97 -6.05
CA HIS A 64 -10.14 -13.86 -6.72
C HIS A 64 -10.12 -12.83 -7.85
N ASP A 65 -9.58 -11.65 -7.57
CA ASP A 65 -9.53 -10.55 -8.54
C ASP A 65 -8.26 -10.58 -9.42
N ARG A 66 -7.36 -11.55 -9.16
CA ARG A 66 -6.09 -11.74 -9.86
C ARG A 66 -5.21 -10.48 -9.93
N ARG A 67 -5.26 -9.64 -8.88
CA ARG A 67 -4.54 -8.36 -8.80
C ARG A 67 -3.82 -8.20 -7.47
N TYR A 68 -2.78 -7.38 -7.46
CA TYR A 68 -2.14 -6.94 -6.24
C TYR A 68 -2.96 -5.82 -5.61
N ILE A 69 -3.32 -5.99 -4.34
CA ILE A 69 -4.00 -4.96 -3.56
C ILE A 69 -3.01 -4.28 -2.63
N ILE A 70 -3.26 -3.01 -2.35
CA ILE A 70 -2.52 -2.19 -1.40
C ILE A 70 -3.50 -1.69 -0.35
N ASN A 71 -3.22 -1.98 0.92
CA ASN A 71 -3.98 -1.51 2.07
C ASN A 71 -3.10 -0.62 2.93
N VAL A 72 -3.61 0.51 3.38
CA VAL A 72 -2.90 1.42 4.26
C VAL A 72 -3.66 1.51 5.57
N TRP A 73 -2.97 1.18 6.66
CA TRP A 73 -3.49 1.13 8.02
C TRP A 73 -2.99 2.33 8.79
N ASP A 74 -3.81 2.88 9.69
CA ASP A 74 -3.35 3.82 10.72
C ASP A 74 -2.60 3.03 11.81
N GLY A 75 -1.43 3.51 12.19
CA GLY A 75 -0.54 2.88 13.17
C GLY A 75 0.64 2.11 12.56
N VAL A 76 1.24 1.27 13.41
CA VAL A 76 2.49 0.54 13.10
C VAL A 76 2.27 -0.94 12.74
N ARG A 77 1.02 -1.40 12.73
CA ARG A 77 0.63 -2.79 12.47
C ARG A 77 -0.52 -2.84 11.46
N VAL A 78 -0.54 -3.93 10.70
CA VAL A 78 -1.68 -4.30 9.86
C VAL A 78 -2.79 -4.90 10.72
N GLY A 79 -4.05 -4.70 10.36
CA GLY A 79 -5.18 -5.44 10.93
C GLY A 79 -5.82 -4.89 12.20
N ASP A 80 -5.32 -3.78 12.76
CA ASP A 80 -5.90 -3.18 13.98
C ASP A 80 -7.26 -2.47 13.72
N GLY A 81 -7.74 -2.38 12.48
CA GLY A 81 -8.98 -1.66 12.12
C GLY A 81 -9.49 -1.91 10.69
N LEU A 82 -10.08 -0.90 10.05
CA LEU A 82 -10.26 -0.87 8.59
C LEU A 82 -9.10 -0.08 7.97
N PRO A 83 -8.64 -0.42 6.75
CA PRO A 83 -7.67 0.42 6.05
C PRO A 83 -8.21 1.84 5.88
N VAL A 84 -7.34 2.82 6.15
CA VAL A 84 -7.61 4.26 5.95
C VAL A 84 -7.80 4.55 4.46
N ILE A 85 -6.92 3.99 3.63
CA ILE A 85 -7.06 3.93 2.18
C ILE A 85 -6.70 2.55 1.67
N TYR A 86 -7.32 2.15 0.57
CA TYR A 86 -7.03 0.90 -0.10
C TYR A 86 -7.20 1.04 -1.61
N GLY A 87 -6.52 0.19 -2.35
CA GLY A 87 -6.50 0.22 -3.80
C GLY A 87 -5.88 -1.02 -4.38
N TYR A 88 -5.55 -0.95 -5.66
CA TYR A 88 -4.84 -1.99 -6.37
C TYR A 88 -3.65 -1.43 -7.16
N LEU A 89 -2.64 -2.29 -7.36
CA LEU A 89 -1.49 -1.97 -8.18
C LEU A 89 -1.80 -2.39 -9.61
N ASP A 90 -1.87 -1.41 -10.50
CA ASP A 90 -1.89 -1.63 -11.94
C ASP A 90 -0.45 -1.86 -12.39
N TYR A 91 -0.08 -3.13 -12.36
CA TYR A 91 1.24 -3.64 -12.66
C TYR A 91 1.16 -4.50 -13.92
N HIS A 92 1.72 -3.96 -15.02
CA HIS A 92 2.00 -4.72 -16.22
C HIS A 92 3.46 -5.18 -16.13
N GLU A 93 3.66 -6.49 -16.16
CA GLU A 93 4.98 -7.13 -16.25
C GLU A 93 5.61 -6.91 -17.62
#